data_AF-A0A1B6J783-F1
#
_entry.id   AF-A0A1B6J783-F1
#
_cell.length_a   1.000
_cell.length_b   1.000
_cell.length_c   1.000
_cell.angle_alpha   90.00
_cell.angle_beta   90.00
_cell.angle_gamma   90.00
#
_symmetry.space_group_name_H-M   'P 1'
#
loop_
_entity.id
_entity.type
_entity.pdbx_description
1 polymer ?
#
loop_
_entity_poly.entity_id
_entity_poly.type
_entity_poly.pdbx_seq_one_letter_code
_entity_poly.pdbx_strand_id
1 'polypeptide(L)'
;MAADYMVRDRVQDLWQQIDRLHLTYLHTDESPRKIDEKKRLEGYIREFLCVAQHEQKFFFRETSVVLHRSIENKEDFSAYRATAAWTAIAAYAHNLLAQPWRKQFHEIKTYCGYYKHNLESNLVGAELMLEAMGYKHTGRSTMVLDGPVDPDRVTMVSRDSIAALVECQIIRSIYAEVVKVLPTCTWLEVLQYRETHICTPELAVRGLTYRLHQRRYEEQQYRNQMENYNTVARYHHPIDHCPYAARYHYNYTL
;
A
#
# COMPACT_ATOMS: atom_id res chain seq x y z
N MET A 1 27.08 -10.78 -10.66
CA MET A 1 27.90 -10.44 -9.48
C MET A 1 28.17 -8.95 -9.41
N ALA A 2 28.89 -8.31 -10.34
CA ALA A 2 29.18 -6.86 -10.29
C ALA A 2 27.93 -5.95 -10.18
N ALA A 3 26.88 -6.20 -10.97
CA ALA A 3 25.64 -5.43 -10.91
C ALA A 3 24.90 -5.54 -9.56
N ASP A 4 24.95 -6.71 -8.92
CA ASP A 4 24.33 -6.94 -7.60
C ASP A 4 25.11 -6.21 -6.49
N TYR A 5 26.45 -6.20 -6.59
CA TYR A 5 27.30 -5.39 -5.70
C TYR A 5 27.02 -3.88 -5.85
N MET A 6 26.91 -3.37 -7.09
CA MET A 6 26.63 -1.96 -7.33
C MET A 6 25.25 -1.52 -6.83
N VAL A 7 24.24 -2.38 -6.90
CA VAL A 7 22.90 -2.07 -6.34
C VAL A 7 22.94 -2.03 -4.82
N ARG A 8 23.62 -3.00 -4.16
CA ARG A 8 23.78 -2.98 -2.70
C ARG A 8 24.51 -1.73 -2.21
N ASP A 9 25.58 -1.35 -2.91
CA ASP A 9 26.37 -0.14 -2.62
C ASP A 9 25.48 1.11 -2.72
N ARG A 10 24.70 1.22 -3.80
CA ARG A 10 23.74 2.32 -3.98
C ARG A 10 22.65 2.36 -2.90
N VAL A 11 22.09 1.22 -2.51
CA VAL A 11 21.08 1.14 -1.45
C VAL A 11 21.67 1.63 -0.12
N GLN A 12 22.89 1.20 0.20
CA GLN A 12 23.60 1.61 1.40
C GLN A 12 23.93 3.11 1.38
N ASP A 13 24.39 3.65 0.26
CA ASP A 13 24.67 5.08 0.10
C ASP A 13 23.40 5.93 0.29
N LEU A 14 22.31 5.54 -0.37
CA LEU A 14 21.03 6.22 -0.23
C LEU A 14 20.55 6.20 1.22
N TRP A 15 20.68 5.06 1.90
CA TRP A 15 20.31 4.92 3.29
C TRP A 15 21.10 5.85 4.21
N GLN A 16 22.43 5.93 4.04
CA GLN A 16 23.27 6.86 4.81
C GLN A 16 22.88 8.32 4.57
N GLN A 17 22.54 8.68 3.34
CA GLN A 17 22.07 10.04 3.03
C GLN A 17 20.71 10.33 3.65
N ILE A 18 19.78 9.37 3.62
CA ILE A 18 18.46 9.47 4.26
C ILE A 18 18.63 9.69 5.76
N ASP A 19 19.44 8.87 6.43
CA ASP A 19 19.67 8.97 7.88
C ASP A 19 20.26 10.35 8.26
N ARG A 20 21.28 10.79 7.52
CA ARG A 20 21.91 12.11 7.75
C ARG A 20 20.94 13.27 7.52
N LEU A 21 20.16 13.25 6.42
CA LEU A 21 19.19 14.29 6.10
C LEU A 21 18.00 14.29 7.05
N HIS A 22 17.56 13.11 7.52
CA HIS A 22 16.46 12.99 8.47
C HIS A 22 16.84 13.58 9.83
N LEU A 23 18.04 13.28 10.34
CA LEU A 23 18.56 13.93 11.54
C LEU A 23 18.65 15.45 11.37
N THR A 24 19.17 15.92 10.22
CA THR A 24 19.24 17.36 9.91
C THR A 24 17.84 17.99 9.92
N TYR A 25 16.86 17.33 9.29
CA TYR A 25 15.47 17.77 9.25
C TYR A 25 14.84 17.87 10.65
N LEU A 26 15.06 16.86 11.51
CA LEU A 26 14.52 16.84 12.88
C LEU A 26 15.06 17.97 13.75
N HIS A 27 16.35 18.32 13.60
CA HIS A 27 17.01 19.38 14.36
C HIS A 27 16.86 20.77 13.76
N THR A 28 16.27 20.90 12.56
CA THR A 28 16.05 22.21 11.95
C THR A 28 14.78 22.84 12.53
N ASP A 29 14.89 24.09 12.97
CA ASP A 29 13.76 24.88 13.45
C ASP A 29 12.73 25.16 12.35
N GLU A 30 11.48 25.37 12.73
CA GLU A 30 10.39 25.73 11.82
C GLU A 30 10.75 26.97 10.99
N SER A 31 11.07 26.74 9.72
CA SER A 31 11.64 27.73 8.81
C SER A 31 11.50 27.27 7.36
N PRO A 32 11.62 28.16 6.37
CA PRO A 32 11.71 27.77 4.95
C PRO A 32 12.80 26.73 4.70
N ARG A 33 13.92 26.82 5.42
CA ARG A 33 15.00 25.84 5.36
C ARG A 33 14.53 24.43 5.73
N LYS A 34 13.71 24.27 6.78
CA LYS A 34 13.17 22.95 7.18
C LYS A 34 12.33 22.33 6.07
N ILE A 35 11.57 23.15 5.34
CA ILE A 35 10.76 22.71 4.20
C ILE A 35 11.68 22.19 3.08
N ASP A 36 12.78 22.88 2.80
CA ASP A 36 13.72 22.46 1.77
C ASP A 36 14.51 21.21 2.16
N GLU A 37 14.92 21.08 3.43
CA GLU A 37 15.51 19.83 3.93
C GLU A 37 14.52 18.65 3.84
N LYS A 38 13.24 18.88 4.16
CA LYS A 38 12.19 17.87 3.98
C LYS A 38 12.06 17.44 2.52
N LYS A 39 12.02 18.39 1.58
CA LYS A 39 11.95 18.08 0.13
C LYS A 39 13.16 17.26 -0.34
N ARG A 40 14.36 17.61 0.11
CA ARG A 40 15.59 16.86 -0.21
C ARG A 40 15.51 15.44 0.35
N LEU A 41 15.11 15.30 1.61
CA LEU A 41 14.90 13.99 2.25
C LEU A 41 13.89 13.13 1.46
N GLU A 42 12.72 13.69 1.11
CA GLU A 42 11.71 12.99 0.30
C GLU A 42 12.26 12.58 -1.08
N GLY A 43 13.16 13.36 -1.67
CA GLY A 43 13.87 13.03 -2.90
C GLY A 43 14.73 11.76 -2.78
N TYR A 44 15.59 11.71 -1.76
CA TYR A 44 16.44 10.54 -1.50
C TYR A 44 15.62 9.29 -1.12
N ILE A 45 14.56 9.46 -0.31
CA ILE A 45 13.63 8.39 0.01
C ILE A 45 12.95 7.86 -1.26
N ARG A 46 12.51 8.73 -2.17
CA ARG A 46 11.93 8.30 -3.46
C ARG A 46 12.90 7.46 -4.26
N GLU A 47 14.16 7.86 -4.36
CA GLU A 47 15.18 7.08 -5.06
C GLU A 47 15.40 5.72 -4.40
N PHE A 48 15.53 5.70 -3.07
CA PHE A 48 15.69 4.48 -2.29
C PHE A 48 14.53 3.50 -2.51
N LEU A 49 13.29 3.98 -2.44
CA LEU A 49 12.10 3.16 -2.66
C LEU A 49 12.01 2.58 -4.08
N CYS A 50 12.72 3.13 -5.06
CA CYS A 50 12.77 2.60 -6.43
C CYS A 50 13.76 1.43 -6.58
N VAL A 51 14.72 1.27 -5.65
CA VAL A 51 15.80 0.27 -5.72
C VAL A 51 15.82 -0.73 -4.56
N ALA A 52 15.14 -0.42 -3.45
CA ALA A 52 15.06 -1.29 -2.28
C ALA A 52 14.06 -2.44 -2.46
N GLN A 53 14.38 -3.61 -1.89
CA GLN A 53 13.42 -4.71 -1.74
C GLN A 53 12.29 -4.31 -0.79
N HIS A 54 11.11 -4.92 -0.93
CA HIS A 54 9.94 -4.56 -0.13
C HIS A 54 10.19 -4.67 1.37
N GLU A 55 10.90 -5.72 1.79
CA GLU A 55 11.26 -6.01 3.18
C GLU A 55 12.25 -5.00 3.77
N GLN A 56 12.91 -4.22 2.93
CA GLN A 56 13.92 -3.22 3.32
C GLN A 56 13.35 -1.79 3.35
N LYS A 57 12.14 -1.57 2.83
CA LYS A 57 11.57 -0.22 2.66
C LYS A 57 11.30 0.49 3.99
N PHE A 58 11.07 -0.26 5.05
CA PHE A 58 10.68 0.24 6.36
C PHE A 58 11.47 -0.46 7.46
N PHE A 59 11.72 0.27 8.55
CA PHE A 59 12.35 -0.30 9.74
C PHE A 59 11.37 -1.14 10.55
N PHE A 60 10.14 -0.65 10.72
CA PHE A 60 9.07 -1.33 11.42
C PHE A 60 8.19 -2.10 10.43
N ARG A 61 7.92 -3.37 10.74
CA ARG A 61 6.96 -4.18 9.98
C ARG A 61 5.54 -3.59 10.07
N GLU A 62 5.22 -2.94 11.17
CA GLU A 62 3.98 -2.23 11.41
C GLU A 62 3.70 -1.21 10.31
N THR A 63 4.74 -0.54 9.80
CA THR A 63 4.62 0.44 8.70
C THR A 63 4.07 -0.20 7.43
N SER A 64 4.62 -1.34 7.00
CA SER A 64 4.12 -2.06 5.81
C SER A 64 2.73 -2.63 6.06
N VAL A 65 2.47 -3.16 7.25
CA VAL A 65 1.15 -3.69 7.64
C VAL A 65 0.06 -2.62 7.58
N VAL A 66 0.32 -1.43 8.15
CA VAL A 66 -0.64 -0.31 8.14
C VAL A 66 -0.87 0.16 6.71
N LEU A 67 0.20 0.32 5.91
CA LEU A 67 0.07 0.73 4.51
C LEU A 67 -0.78 -0.26 3.70
N HIS A 68 -0.45 -1.56 3.79
CA HIS A 68 -1.14 -2.61 3.06
C HIS A 68 -2.60 -2.74 3.46
N ARG A 69 -2.88 -2.85 4.77
CA ARG A 69 -4.25 -2.94 5.28
C ARG A 69 -5.09 -1.72 4.93
N SER A 70 -4.49 -0.53 4.91
CA SER A 70 -5.18 0.69 4.51
C SER A 70 -5.58 0.65 3.04
N ILE A 71 -4.69 0.22 2.15
CA ILE A 71 -4.98 0.12 0.71
C ILE A 71 -6.00 -0.99 0.42
N GLU A 72 -5.92 -2.11 1.13
CA GLU A 72 -6.78 -3.26 0.92
C GLU A 72 -8.19 -3.09 1.49
N ASN A 73 -8.30 -2.55 2.72
CA ASN A 73 -9.54 -2.65 3.50
C ASN A 73 -10.25 -1.31 3.72
N LYS A 74 -9.65 -0.17 3.35
CA LYS A 74 -10.28 1.14 3.52
C LYS A 74 -11.19 1.43 2.32
N GLU A 75 -12.51 1.50 2.58
CA GLU A 75 -13.55 1.69 1.55
C GLU A 75 -13.25 2.87 0.60
N ASP A 76 -12.95 4.04 1.15
CA ASP A 76 -12.59 5.25 0.37
C ASP A 76 -11.08 5.53 0.39
N PHE A 77 -10.26 4.49 0.20
CA PHE A 77 -8.82 4.67 0.18
C PHE A 77 -8.40 5.69 -0.89
N SER A 78 -7.54 6.61 -0.50
CA SER A 78 -6.84 7.50 -1.41
C SER A 78 -5.41 7.68 -0.94
N ALA A 79 -4.46 7.46 -1.85
CA ALA A 79 -3.05 7.69 -1.57
C ALA A 79 -2.76 9.15 -1.16
N TYR A 80 -3.57 10.11 -1.63
CA TYR A 80 -3.49 11.51 -1.19
C TYR A 80 -3.85 11.67 0.29
N ARG A 81 -4.98 11.09 0.71
CA ARG A 81 -5.43 11.10 2.12
C ARG A 81 -4.47 10.33 3.03
N ALA A 82 -3.95 9.20 2.58
CA ALA A 82 -2.93 8.44 3.29
C ALA A 82 -1.63 9.24 3.46
N THR A 83 -1.19 10.01 2.46
CA THR A 83 -0.03 10.91 2.57
C THR A 83 -0.19 11.92 3.71
N ALA A 84 -1.40 12.50 3.86
CA ALA A 84 -1.71 13.41 4.96
C ALA A 84 -1.68 12.69 6.33
N ALA A 85 -2.19 11.46 6.39
CA ALA A 85 -2.17 10.66 7.60
C ALA A 85 -0.75 10.30 8.06
N TRP A 86 0.11 9.85 7.14
CA TRP A 86 1.52 9.59 7.44
C TRP A 86 2.28 10.87 7.85
N THR A 87 1.91 12.02 7.27
CA THR A 87 2.43 13.33 7.71
C THR A 87 2.02 13.62 9.16
N ALA A 88 0.79 13.28 9.56
CA ALA A 88 0.33 13.45 10.94
C ALA A 88 1.06 12.50 11.92
N ILE A 89 1.34 11.25 11.53
CA ILE A 89 2.16 10.33 12.34
C ILE A 89 3.60 10.89 12.51
N ALA A 90 4.21 11.40 11.43
CA ALA A 90 5.50 12.05 11.50
C ALA A 90 5.48 13.28 12.44
N ALA A 91 4.37 14.02 12.49
CA ALA A 91 4.19 15.14 13.40
C ALA A 91 4.06 14.70 14.87
N TYR A 92 3.36 13.58 15.16
CA TYR A 92 3.36 12.97 16.49
C TYR A 92 4.78 12.62 16.95
N ALA A 93 5.56 11.97 16.09
CA ALA A 93 6.97 11.66 16.38
C ALA A 93 7.80 12.92 16.62
N HIS A 94 7.65 13.93 15.76
CA HIS A 94 8.39 15.19 15.89
C HIS A 94 8.07 15.91 17.22
N ASN A 95 6.80 15.95 17.61
CA ASN A 95 6.37 16.56 18.86
C ASN A 95 7.00 15.87 20.09
N LEU A 96 7.05 14.54 20.08
CA LEU A 96 7.72 13.76 21.13
C LEU A 96 9.23 14.04 21.19
N LEU A 97 9.90 14.13 20.04
CA LEU A 97 11.34 14.39 19.99
C LEU A 97 11.69 15.83 20.40
N ALA A 98 10.90 16.81 19.96
CA ALA A 98 11.15 18.21 20.23
C ALA A 98 10.78 18.61 21.67
N GLN A 99 9.75 18.00 22.25
CA GLN A 99 9.22 18.37 23.56
C GLN A 99 8.85 17.12 24.39
N PRO A 100 9.81 16.23 24.71
CA PRO A 100 9.56 14.97 25.42
C PRO A 100 9.08 15.15 26.86
N TRP A 101 9.09 16.34 27.43
CA TRP A 101 8.53 16.62 28.77
C TRP A 101 7.05 17.03 28.72
N ARG A 102 6.49 17.31 27.53
CA ARG A 102 5.17 17.91 27.41
C ARG A 102 4.08 16.86 27.62
N LYS A 103 3.34 17.00 28.72
CA LYS A 103 2.30 16.03 29.13
C LYS A 103 1.23 15.78 28.07
N GLN A 104 0.85 16.80 27.27
CA GLN A 104 -0.15 16.61 26.21
C GLN A 104 0.34 15.67 25.09
N PHE A 105 1.65 15.48 24.95
CA PHE A 105 2.21 14.51 24.00
C PHE A 105 2.35 13.12 24.63
N HIS A 106 2.11 12.95 25.93
CA HIS A 106 2.13 11.63 26.59
C HIS A 106 0.76 10.97 26.64
N GLU A 107 -0.30 11.68 26.24
CA GLU A 107 -1.67 11.16 26.19
C GLU A 107 -2.31 11.51 24.85
N ILE A 108 -2.68 10.50 24.07
CA ILE A 108 -3.41 10.64 22.82
C ILE A 108 -4.83 10.14 23.02
N LYS A 109 -5.79 11.04 22.84
CA LYS A 109 -7.22 10.72 22.83
C LYS A 109 -7.63 10.36 21.41
N THR A 110 -7.88 9.09 21.12
CA THR A 110 -8.21 8.63 19.75
C THR A 110 -9.61 9.07 19.30
N TYR A 111 -10.45 9.54 20.23
CA TYR A 111 -11.72 10.18 19.92
C TYR A 111 -11.61 11.67 19.55
N CYS A 112 -10.42 12.30 19.67
CA CYS A 112 -10.28 13.71 19.34
C CYS A 112 -10.35 13.95 17.82
N GLY A 113 -10.84 15.13 17.43
CA GLY A 113 -11.05 15.46 16.02
C GLY A 113 -9.79 15.33 15.17
N TYR A 114 -8.63 15.75 15.69
CA TYR A 114 -7.37 15.63 14.95
C TYR A 114 -7.02 14.17 14.64
N TYR A 115 -7.14 13.26 15.61
CA TYR A 115 -6.89 11.83 15.39
C TYR A 115 -7.92 11.23 14.42
N LYS A 116 -9.21 11.47 14.67
CA LYS A 116 -10.30 10.94 13.84
C LYS A 116 -10.17 11.35 12.38
N HIS A 117 -9.94 12.64 12.12
CA HIS A 117 -9.88 13.16 10.76
C HIS A 117 -8.57 12.84 10.06
N ASN A 118 -7.41 12.94 10.74
CA ASN A 118 -6.13 12.77 10.08
C ASN A 118 -5.64 11.32 10.03
N LEU A 119 -5.91 10.51 11.04
CA LEU A 119 -5.41 9.13 11.12
C LEU A 119 -6.52 8.13 10.79
N GLU A 120 -7.52 8.00 11.68
CA GLU A 120 -8.51 6.93 11.60
C GLU A 120 -9.32 6.95 10.30
N SER A 121 -9.68 8.14 9.80
CA SER A 121 -10.44 8.25 8.56
C SER A 121 -9.64 7.87 7.30
N ASN A 122 -8.31 7.77 7.40
CA ASN A 122 -7.41 7.64 6.24
C ASN A 122 -6.55 6.36 6.27
N LEU A 123 -6.27 5.81 7.45
CA LEU A 123 -5.47 4.61 7.65
C LEU A 123 -6.20 3.58 8.50
N VAL A 124 -5.97 2.31 8.21
CA VAL A 124 -6.42 1.17 9.01
C VAL A 124 -5.26 0.72 9.90
N GLY A 125 -5.45 0.83 11.22
CA GLY A 125 -4.43 0.41 12.20
C GLY A 125 -3.34 1.44 12.49
N ALA A 126 -3.60 2.73 12.30
CA ALA A 126 -2.64 3.81 12.61
C ALA A 126 -2.11 3.78 14.06
N GLU A 127 -2.91 3.23 14.98
CA GLU A 127 -2.56 2.93 16.38
C GLU A 127 -1.20 2.21 16.48
N LEU A 128 -0.91 1.26 15.57
CA LEU A 128 0.33 0.46 15.58
C LEU A 128 1.60 1.33 15.48
N MET A 129 1.51 2.47 14.77
CA MET A 129 2.63 3.40 14.68
C MET A 129 2.81 4.19 15.97
N LEU A 130 1.73 4.48 16.69
CA LEU A 130 1.81 5.07 18.02
C LEU A 130 2.36 4.04 19.02
N GLU A 131 1.95 2.78 18.95
CA GLU A 131 2.53 1.71 19.77
C GLU A 131 4.04 1.55 19.50
N ALA A 132 4.47 1.67 18.24
CA ALA A 132 5.89 1.64 17.88
C ALA A 132 6.70 2.78 18.55
N MET A 133 6.09 3.97 18.75
CA MET A 133 6.66 5.09 19.52
C MET A 133 6.68 4.84 21.04
N GLY A 134 5.99 3.80 21.53
CA GLY A 134 5.94 3.44 22.96
C GLY A 134 4.61 3.75 23.65
N TYR A 135 3.60 4.25 22.93
CA TYR A 135 2.26 4.42 23.50
C TYR A 135 1.62 3.06 23.79
N LYS A 136 0.77 2.99 24.81
CA LYS A 136 -0.03 1.81 25.18
C LYS A 136 -1.49 2.19 25.33
N HIS A 137 -2.39 1.32 24.91
CA HIS A 137 -3.82 1.53 25.12
C HIS A 137 -4.16 1.55 26.62
N THR A 138 -4.85 2.61 27.04
CA THR A 138 -5.46 2.72 28.36
C THR A 138 -6.96 2.87 28.17
N GLY A 139 -7.66 1.74 28.16
CA GLY A 139 -9.07 1.68 27.76
C GLY A 139 -9.26 1.68 26.24
N ARG A 140 -10.45 2.06 25.78
CA ARG A 140 -10.84 1.94 24.35
C ARG A 140 -10.45 3.11 23.47
N SER A 141 -10.21 4.29 24.03
CA SER A 141 -10.13 5.54 23.26
C SER A 141 -8.97 6.46 23.65
N THR A 142 -8.01 5.92 24.39
CA THR A 142 -6.85 6.66 24.88
C THR A 142 -5.61 5.78 24.78
N MET A 143 -4.52 6.38 24.32
CA MET A 143 -3.19 5.78 24.34
C MET A 143 -2.25 6.67 25.16
N VAL A 144 -1.44 6.07 26.02
CA VAL A 144 -0.54 6.80 26.92
C VAL A 144 0.89 6.30 26.79
N LEU A 145 1.85 7.22 26.90
CA LEU A 145 3.26 6.91 27.00
C LEU A 145 3.63 6.91 28.48
N ASP A 146 3.81 5.72 29.04
CA ASP A 146 4.14 5.51 30.45
C ASP A 146 5.65 5.26 30.59
N GLY A 147 6.39 6.28 31.03
CA GLY A 147 7.84 6.25 31.18
C GLY A 147 8.59 7.23 30.28
N PRO A 148 9.94 7.15 30.25
CA PRO A 148 10.76 7.98 29.38
C PRO A 148 10.54 7.63 27.90
N VAL A 149 10.57 8.66 27.04
CA VAL A 149 10.56 8.50 25.59
C VAL A 149 11.87 7.89 25.12
N ASP A 150 11.81 6.85 24.29
CA ASP A 150 12.96 6.30 23.57
C ASP A 150 13.17 7.11 22.27
N PRO A 151 14.17 8.02 22.22
CA PRO A 151 14.34 8.91 21.07
C PRO A 151 14.74 8.16 19.80
N ASP A 152 15.43 7.03 19.91
CA ASP A 152 15.87 6.26 18.74
C ASP A 152 14.66 5.61 18.07
N ARG A 153 13.79 4.98 18.86
CA ARG A 153 12.53 4.41 18.34
C ARG A 153 11.65 5.46 17.69
N VAL A 154 11.45 6.61 18.36
CA VAL A 154 10.61 7.68 17.80
C VAL A 154 11.22 8.28 16.54
N THR A 155 12.55 8.39 16.46
CA THR A 155 13.27 8.79 15.25
C THR A 155 13.01 7.79 14.11
N MET A 156 13.10 6.49 14.38
CA MET A 156 12.81 5.46 13.37
C MET A 156 11.34 5.54 12.89
N VAL A 157 10.37 5.76 13.78
CA VAL A 157 8.96 5.93 13.37
C VAL A 157 8.78 7.20 12.52
N SER A 158 9.46 8.29 12.86
CA SER A 158 9.44 9.51 12.04
C SER A 158 9.94 9.23 10.62
N ARG A 159 11.09 8.54 10.49
CA ARG A 159 11.65 8.18 9.18
C ARG A 159 10.73 7.28 8.39
N ASP A 160 10.22 6.21 9.01
CA ASP A 160 9.28 5.27 8.39
C ASP A 160 8.00 5.96 7.92
N SER A 161 7.48 6.91 8.70
CA SER A 161 6.30 7.70 8.31
C SER A 161 6.57 8.56 7.07
N ILE A 162 7.78 9.11 6.93
CA ILE A 162 8.19 9.85 5.73
C ILE A 162 8.44 8.88 4.56
N ALA A 163 8.98 7.69 4.80
CA ALA A 163 9.08 6.67 3.77
C ALA A 163 7.69 6.25 3.24
N ALA A 164 6.75 5.99 4.14
CA ALA A 164 5.40 5.58 3.80
C ALA A 164 4.62 6.69 3.06
N LEU A 165 4.77 7.96 3.46
CA LEU A 165 4.16 9.07 2.72
C LEU A 165 4.71 9.18 1.30
N VAL A 166 6.02 8.98 1.09
CA VAL A 166 6.63 9.02 -0.25
C VAL A 166 6.19 7.80 -1.07
N GLU A 167 6.07 6.62 -0.48
CA GLU A 167 5.53 5.44 -1.18
C GLU A 167 4.07 5.67 -1.60
N CYS A 168 3.25 6.32 -0.76
CA CYS A 168 1.91 6.77 -1.17
C CYS A 168 1.96 7.74 -2.36
N GLN A 169 2.91 8.69 -2.38
CA GLN A 169 3.08 9.59 -3.53
C GLN A 169 3.45 8.83 -4.82
N ILE A 170 4.29 7.80 -4.73
CA ILE A 170 4.68 6.92 -5.85
C ILE A 170 3.48 6.10 -6.34
N ILE A 171 2.74 5.47 -5.42
CA ILE A 171 1.52 4.71 -5.72
C ILE A 171 0.51 5.61 -6.42
N ARG A 172 0.34 6.84 -5.94
CA ARG A 172 -0.51 7.86 -6.57
C ARG A 172 -0.11 8.17 -8.01
N SER A 173 1.17 8.40 -8.28
CA SER A 173 1.63 8.69 -9.65
C SER A 173 1.43 7.50 -10.58
N ILE A 174 1.68 6.27 -10.12
CA ILE A 174 1.48 5.07 -10.93
C ILE A 174 0.00 4.89 -11.24
N TYR A 175 -0.84 4.90 -10.20
CA TYR A 175 -2.29 4.76 -10.35
C TYR A 175 -2.85 5.77 -11.34
N ALA A 176 -2.50 7.05 -11.19
CA ALA A 176 -2.99 8.13 -12.03
C ALA A 176 -2.70 7.94 -13.53
N GLU A 177 -1.57 7.32 -13.89
CA GLU A 177 -1.25 7.01 -15.28
C GLU A 177 -1.92 5.73 -15.76
N VAL A 178 -1.95 4.68 -14.94
CA VAL A 178 -2.54 3.38 -15.33
C VAL A 178 -4.05 3.50 -15.55
N VAL A 179 -4.77 4.25 -14.71
CA VAL A 179 -6.24 4.37 -14.85
C VAL A 179 -6.68 5.09 -16.12
N LYS A 180 -5.81 5.92 -16.72
CA LYS A 180 -6.09 6.56 -18.02
C LYS A 180 -6.26 5.53 -19.14
N VAL A 181 -5.56 4.40 -19.03
CA VAL A 181 -5.59 3.31 -20.02
C VAL A 181 -6.51 2.18 -19.56
N LEU A 182 -6.52 1.89 -18.24
CA LEU A 182 -7.25 0.79 -17.63
C LEU A 182 -8.08 1.29 -16.44
N PRO A 183 -9.31 1.78 -16.66
CA PRO A 183 -10.12 2.39 -15.60
C PRO A 183 -10.53 1.47 -14.45
N THR A 184 -10.36 0.15 -14.56
CA THR A 184 -10.66 -0.80 -13.47
C THR A 184 -9.45 -1.11 -12.60
N CYS A 185 -8.28 -0.51 -12.87
CA CYS A 185 -7.10 -0.69 -12.03
C CYS A 185 -7.43 -0.19 -10.62
N THR A 186 -7.03 -0.96 -9.61
CA THR A 186 -7.24 -0.63 -8.20
C THR A 186 -5.95 -0.17 -7.52
N TRP A 187 -6.06 0.55 -6.41
CA TRP A 187 -4.92 0.89 -5.56
C TRP A 187 -4.14 -0.35 -5.10
N LEU A 188 -4.86 -1.43 -4.77
CA LEU A 188 -4.29 -2.68 -4.33
C LEU A 188 -3.43 -3.34 -5.41
N GLU A 189 -3.86 -3.33 -6.68
CA GLU A 189 -3.06 -3.86 -7.78
C GLU A 189 -1.75 -3.08 -7.99
N VAL A 190 -1.79 -1.75 -7.79
CA VAL A 190 -0.59 -0.91 -7.82
C VAL A 190 0.35 -1.24 -6.67
N LEU A 191 -0.19 -1.36 -5.45
CA LEU A 191 0.61 -1.75 -4.27
C LEU A 191 1.25 -3.12 -4.47
N GLN A 192 0.47 -4.14 -4.80
CA GLN A 192 0.98 -5.51 -4.99
C GLN A 192 2.06 -5.57 -6.07
N TYR A 193 1.93 -4.78 -7.14
CA TYR A 193 3.00 -4.65 -8.14
C TYR A 193 4.28 -4.08 -7.52
N ARG A 194 4.15 -3.00 -6.74
CA ARG A 194 5.27 -2.33 -6.03
C ARG A 194 5.90 -3.17 -4.91
N GLU A 195 5.17 -4.09 -4.32
CA GLU A 195 5.68 -5.04 -3.32
C GLU A 195 6.49 -6.16 -3.98
N THR A 196 6.18 -6.51 -5.23
CA THR A 196 6.81 -7.62 -5.95
C THR A 196 7.87 -7.19 -6.97
N HIS A 197 7.96 -5.90 -7.30
CA HIS A 197 8.85 -5.39 -8.33
C HIS A 197 9.65 -4.17 -7.87
N ILE A 198 10.98 -4.31 -7.93
CA ILE A 198 11.93 -3.20 -7.74
C ILE A 198 12.03 -2.42 -9.04
N CYS A 199 11.42 -1.24 -9.09
CA CYS A 199 11.39 -0.40 -10.30
C CYS A 199 11.02 1.06 -10.00
N THR A 200 11.26 1.93 -10.98
CA THR A 200 10.79 3.32 -10.96
C THR A 200 9.28 3.40 -11.26
N PRO A 201 8.60 4.51 -10.95
CA PRO A 201 7.19 4.70 -11.27
C PRO A 201 6.87 4.49 -12.76
N GLU A 202 7.73 4.96 -13.67
CA GLU A 202 7.53 4.87 -15.11
C GLU A 202 7.57 3.41 -15.59
N LEU A 203 8.51 2.63 -15.06
CA LEU A 203 8.60 1.20 -15.34
C LEU A 203 7.44 0.43 -14.72
N ALA A 204 6.99 0.81 -13.52
CA ALA A 204 5.81 0.23 -12.88
C ALA A 204 4.54 0.48 -13.70
N VAL A 205 4.34 1.71 -14.21
CA VAL A 205 3.20 2.04 -15.09
C VAL A 205 3.20 1.13 -16.32
N ARG A 206 4.33 1.01 -17.02
CA ARG A 206 4.44 0.16 -18.22
C ARG A 206 4.18 -1.31 -17.92
N GLY A 207 4.85 -1.85 -16.90
CA GLY A 207 4.76 -3.27 -16.56
C GLY A 207 3.38 -3.66 -16.00
N LEU A 208 2.80 -2.83 -15.13
CA LEU A 208 1.45 -3.06 -14.60
C LEU A 208 0.40 -2.97 -15.72
N THR A 209 0.49 -1.96 -16.58
CA THR A 209 -0.43 -1.81 -17.73
C THR A 209 -0.38 -3.04 -18.63
N TYR A 210 0.83 -3.50 -18.99
CA TYR A 210 0.99 -4.72 -19.78
C TYR A 210 0.38 -5.94 -19.09
N ARG A 211 0.69 -6.15 -17.80
CA ARG A 211 0.19 -7.29 -17.01
C ARG A 211 -1.35 -7.32 -16.96
N LEU A 212 -1.98 -6.17 -16.75
CA LEU A 212 -3.43 -6.07 -16.66
C LEU A 212 -4.10 -6.25 -18.04
N HIS A 213 -3.51 -5.75 -19.11
CA HIS A 213 -3.99 -6.03 -20.47
C HIS A 213 -3.92 -7.52 -20.80
N GLN A 214 -2.79 -8.16 -20.47
CA GLN A 214 -2.61 -9.60 -20.68
C GLN A 214 -3.67 -10.40 -19.92
N ARG A 215 -3.86 -10.12 -18.62
CA ARG A 215 -4.88 -10.79 -17.79
C ARG A 215 -6.29 -10.66 -18.39
N ARG A 216 -6.67 -9.46 -18.83
CA ARG A 216 -7.98 -9.24 -19.47
C ARG A 216 -8.14 -9.97 -20.80
N TYR A 217 -7.08 -10.02 -21.61
CA TYR A 217 -7.10 -10.75 -22.87
C TYR A 217 -7.30 -12.25 -22.63
N GLU A 218 -6.60 -12.82 -21.65
CA GLU A 218 -6.74 -14.22 -21.24
C GLU A 218 -8.16 -14.51 -20.69
N GLU A 219 -8.70 -13.63 -19.83
CA GLU A 219 -10.07 -13.73 -19.31
C GLU A 219 -11.12 -13.69 -20.45
N GLN A 220 -10.94 -12.82 -21.44
CA GLN A 220 -11.83 -12.73 -22.60
C GLN A 220 -11.74 -13.98 -23.48
N GLN A 221 -10.53 -14.48 -23.75
CA GLN A 221 -10.37 -15.72 -24.50
C GLN A 221 -11.05 -16.90 -23.80
N TYR A 222 -10.88 -17.02 -22.49
CA TYR A 222 -11.52 -18.08 -21.70
C TYR A 222 -13.05 -17.98 -21.73
N ARG A 223 -13.61 -16.77 -21.57
CA ARG A 223 -15.06 -16.53 -21.69
C ARG A 223 -15.59 -16.92 -23.07
N ASN A 224 -14.92 -16.49 -24.14
CA ASN A 224 -15.31 -16.81 -25.51
C ASN A 224 -15.28 -18.32 -25.77
N GLN A 225 -14.28 -19.04 -25.23
CA GLN A 225 -14.22 -20.50 -25.33
C GLN A 225 -15.41 -21.15 -24.60
N MET A 226 -15.72 -20.74 -23.37
CA MET A 226 -16.87 -21.25 -22.62
C MET A 226 -18.21 -20.97 -23.32
N GLU A 227 -18.39 -19.78 -23.87
CA GLU A 227 -19.58 -19.42 -24.65
C GLU A 227 -19.72 -20.30 -25.89
N ASN A 228 -18.61 -20.57 -26.59
CA ASN A 228 -18.61 -21.45 -27.75
C ASN A 228 -18.97 -22.90 -27.36
N TYR A 229 -18.39 -23.44 -26.28
CA TYR A 229 -18.77 -24.76 -25.75
C TYR A 229 -20.25 -24.84 -25.34
N ASN A 230 -20.77 -23.83 -24.65
CA ASN A 230 -22.19 -23.78 -24.27
C ASN A 230 -23.13 -23.64 -25.47
N THR A 231 -22.69 -22.94 -26.51
CA THR A 231 -23.42 -22.79 -27.77
C THR A 231 -23.48 -24.12 -28.51
N VAL A 232 -22.34 -24.80 -28.67
CA VAL A 232 -22.27 -26.15 -29.26
C VAL A 232 -23.12 -27.16 -28.48
N ALA A 233 -23.09 -27.11 -27.15
CA ALA A 233 -23.92 -27.97 -26.29
C ALA A 233 -25.43 -27.73 -26.45
N ARG A 234 -25.87 -26.47 -26.71
CA ARG A 234 -27.27 -26.15 -26.99
C ARG A 234 -27.75 -26.60 -28.37
N TYR A 235 -26.86 -26.68 -29.36
CA TYR A 235 -27.18 -27.20 -30.69
C TYR A 235 -27.17 -28.74 -30.76
N HIS A 236 -26.56 -29.42 -29.78
CA HIS A 236 -26.69 -30.87 -29.59
C HIS A 236 -27.86 -31.21 -28.64
N HIS A 237 -29.09 -30.88 -29.06
CA HIS A 237 -30.24 -31.66 -28.59
C HIS A 237 -30.18 -33.05 -29.25
N PRO A 238 -30.51 -34.15 -28.55
CA PRO A 238 -30.65 -35.43 -29.21
C PRO A 238 -31.79 -35.33 -30.22
N ILE A 239 -31.47 -35.62 -31.48
CA ILE A 239 -32.48 -35.87 -32.52
C ILE A 239 -33.14 -37.20 -32.17
N ASP A 240 -34.15 -37.18 -31.30
CA ASP A 240 -35.09 -38.29 -31.21
C ASP A 240 -36.14 -38.10 -32.30
N HIS A 241 -35.95 -38.78 -33.43
CA HIS A 241 -37.00 -39.48 -34.17
C HIS A 241 -36.36 -40.26 -35.33
N CYS A 242 -35.94 -41.49 -35.04
CA CYS A 242 -35.69 -42.50 -36.07
C CYS A 242 -37.04 -43.12 -36.49
N PRO A 243 -37.49 -43.02 -37.75
CA PRO A 243 -38.83 -43.44 -38.15
C PRO A 243 -38.97 -44.94 -38.45
N TYR A 244 -38.03 -45.79 -38.02
CA TYR A 244 -38.08 -47.24 -38.27
C TYR A 244 -37.91 -48.07 -36.99
N ALA A 245 -38.82 -47.88 -36.03
CA ALA A 245 -39.04 -48.86 -34.97
C ALA A 245 -40.35 -49.60 -35.28
N ALA A 246 -40.21 -50.84 -35.78
CA ALA A 246 -41.32 -51.73 -36.08
C ALA A 246 -42.17 -52.00 -34.83
N ARG A 247 -43.47 -51.69 -34.91
CA ARG A 247 -44.46 -52.06 -33.91
C ARG A 247 -44.78 -53.56 -34.02
N TYR A 248 -44.27 -54.36 -33.10
CA TYR A 248 -44.88 -55.66 -32.82
C TYR A 248 -46.01 -55.47 -31.80
N HIS A 249 -47.26 -55.57 -32.26
CA HIS A 249 -48.43 -55.76 -31.42
C HIS A 249 -48.48 -57.24 -30.98
N TYR A 250 -48.42 -57.49 -29.68
CA TYR A 250 -49.00 -58.69 -29.10
C TYR A 250 -50.31 -58.30 -28.42
N ASN A 251 -51.41 -58.75 -29.01
CA ASN A 251 -52.75 -58.70 -28.43
C ASN A 251 -52.86 -59.80 -27.36
N TYR A 252 -53.23 -59.45 -26.14
CA TYR A 252 -54.02 -60.33 -25.28
C TYR A 252 -54.93 -59.47 -24.39
N THR A 253 -56.23 -59.69 -24.50
CA THR A 253 -57.21 -59.37 -23.45
C THR A 253 -57.90 -60.66 -23.04
N LEU A 254 -58.04 -60.77 -21.71
CA LEU A 254 -58.65 -61.81 -20.86
C LEU A 254 -57.79 -63.05 -20.59
#